data_AF-A0A2D8SVR0-F1
#
_entry.id   AF-A0A2D8SVR0-F1
#
_cell.length_a   1.000
_cell.length_b   1.000
_cell.length_c   1.000
_cell.angle_alpha   90.00
_cell.angle_beta   90.00
_cell.angle_gamma   90.00
#
_symmetry.space_group_name_H-M   'P 1'
#
loop_
_entity.id
_entity.type
_entity.pdbx_description
1 polymer ?
#
loop_
_entity_poly.entity_id
_entity_poly.type
_entity_poly.pdbx_seq_one_letter_code
_entity_poly.pdbx_strand_id
1 'polypeptide(L)'
;MAGDFNAFSPEDAYQYEKDRKLISFFEQLDATKSSARNLNHGAIDYGAIEAVLGHGFIDVVASQRSADSPYVGTFPTQLIDDKDHGPDRRIDFIFVSPNLQESVLSAGILRHATTELLSDHIPVVAVIDMAKK
;
A
#
# COMPACT_ATOMS: atom_id res chain seq x y z
N MET A 1 -11.06 -7.99 -2.23
CA MET A 1 -10.46 -7.96 -0.87
C MET A 1 -10.15 -6.51 -0.54
N ALA A 2 -10.27 -6.09 0.71
CA ALA A 2 -9.94 -4.72 1.11
C ALA A 2 -9.38 -4.72 2.54
N GLY A 3 -8.35 -3.93 2.81
CA GLY A 3 -7.79 -3.75 4.15
C GLY A 3 -6.28 -3.52 4.16
N ASP A 4 -5.72 -3.53 5.37
CA ASP A 4 -4.29 -3.52 5.63
C ASP A 4 -3.70 -4.92 5.42
N PHE A 5 -2.75 -5.03 4.49
CA PHE A 5 -2.07 -6.29 4.19
C PHE A 5 -0.71 -6.41 4.90
N ASN A 6 -0.22 -5.34 5.53
CA ASN A 6 1.14 -5.25 6.08
C ASN A 6 2.21 -5.77 5.09
N ALA A 7 2.04 -5.46 3.81
CA ALA A 7 2.88 -5.96 2.72
C ALA A 7 3.08 -4.89 1.65
N PHE A 8 4.16 -5.03 0.88
CA PHE A 8 4.53 -4.08 -0.16
C PHE A 8 4.06 -4.54 -1.53
N SER A 9 3.62 -3.58 -2.35
CA SER A 9 3.25 -3.84 -3.74
C SER A 9 4.41 -3.57 -4.69
N PRO A 10 4.65 -4.44 -5.68
CA PRO A 10 5.63 -4.17 -6.74
C PRO A 10 5.24 -2.96 -7.60
N GLU A 11 3.95 -2.60 -7.65
CA GLU A 11 3.45 -1.38 -8.31
C GLU A 11 4.03 -0.08 -7.71
N ASP A 12 4.59 -0.15 -6.50
CA ASP A 12 5.19 0.98 -5.78
C ASP A 12 6.71 0.87 -5.66
N ALA A 13 7.34 -0.13 -6.30
CA ALA A 13 8.79 -0.36 -6.23
C ALA A 13 9.61 0.88 -6.63
N TYR A 14 9.13 1.64 -7.63
CA TYR A 14 9.77 2.87 -8.09
C TYR A 14 9.95 3.93 -6.99
N GLN A 15 9.12 3.89 -5.94
CA GLN A 15 9.21 4.76 -4.78
C GLN A 15 10.16 4.16 -3.74
N TYR A 16 9.98 2.88 -3.43
CA TYR A 16 10.72 2.20 -2.37
C TYR A 16 12.22 2.08 -2.66
N GLU A 17 12.59 1.82 -3.91
CA GLU A 17 13.99 1.71 -4.33
C GLU A 17 14.75 3.05 -4.25
N LYS A 18 14.03 4.18 -4.30
CA LYS A 18 14.63 5.51 -4.17
C LYS A 18 14.85 5.89 -2.71
N ASP A 19 14.12 5.28 -1.78
CA ASP A 19 14.17 5.62 -0.36
C ASP A 19 15.15 4.71 0.39
N ARG A 20 16.41 5.17 0.49
CA ARG A 20 17.46 4.47 1.25
C ARG A 20 17.13 4.34 2.75
N LYS A 21 16.28 5.23 3.30
CA LYS A 21 15.88 5.14 4.71
C LYS A 21 14.89 4.01 4.92
N LEU A 22 14.08 3.67 3.92
CA LEU A 22 13.10 2.60 3.99
C LEU A 22 13.76 1.24 4.22
N ILE A 23 14.75 0.89 3.38
CA ILE A 23 15.49 -0.37 3.52
C ILE A 23 16.18 -0.43 4.89
N SER A 24 16.91 0.62 5.27
CA SER A 24 17.63 0.68 6.55
C SER A 24 16.69 0.51 7.75
N PHE A 25 15.48 1.11 7.69
CA PHE A 25 14.45 0.95 8.72
C PHE A 25 13.98 -0.51 8.82
N PHE A 26 13.67 -1.15 7.70
CA PHE A 26 13.19 -2.53 7.70
C PHE A 26 14.28 -3.57 8.01
N GLU A 27 15.54 -3.30 7.70
CA GLU A 27 16.67 -4.12 8.16
C GLU A 27 16.71 -4.16 9.70
N GLN A 28 16.55 -3.01 10.35
CA GLN A 28 16.50 -2.92 11.81
C GLN A 28 15.24 -3.56 12.37
N LEU A 29 14.09 -3.36 11.73
CA LEU A 29 12.81 -3.92 12.19
C LEU A 29 12.81 -5.45 12.13
N ASP A 30 13.26 -6.03 11.01
CA ASP A 30 13.34 -7.49 10.82
C ASP A 30 14.38 -8.12 11.76
N ALA A 31 15.48 -7.41 12.06
CA ALA A 31 16.48 -7.89 13.02
C ALA A 31 15.98 -7.86 14.48
N THR A 32 15.07 -6.95 14.83
CA THR A 32 14.61 -6.74 16.22
C THR A 32 13.27 -7.41 16.53
N LYS A 33 12.42 -7.64 15.53
CA LYS A 33 11.13 -8.31 15.67
C LYS A 33 11.13 -9.64 14.91
N SER A 34 11.19 -10.75 15.62
CA SER A 34 11.27 -12.09 15.01
C SER A 34 10.07 -12.47 14.13
N SER A 35 8.93 -11.80 14.28
CA SER A 35 7.75 -11.99 13.43
C SER A 35 7.76 -11.12 12.16
N ALA A 36 8.62 -10.12 12.08
CA ALA A 36 8.73 -9.22 10.94
C ALA A 36 9.51 -9.89 9.81
N ARG A 37 8.97 -9.77 8.59
CA ARG A 37 9.56 -10.28 7.34
C ARG A 37 9.22 -9.29 6.24
N ASN A 38 9.80 -8.09 6.33
CA ASN A 38 9.59 -7.01 5.37
C ASN A 38 10.60 -7.07 4.23
N LEU A 39 11.74 -7.72 4.46
CA LEU A 39 12.81 -7.88 3.49
C LEU A 39 13.02 -9.34 3.08
N ASN A 40 13.33 -9.55 1.80
CA ASN A 40 13.78 -10.80 1.22
C ASN A 40 15.16 -10.58 0.59
N HIS A 41 16.20 -11.20 1.17
CA HIS A 41 17.61 -11.00 0.78
C HIS A 41 18.07 -9.53 0.76
N GLY A 42 17.59 -8.71 1.72
CA GLY A 42 17.97 -7.29 1.85
C GLY A 42 17.23 -6.33 0.91
N ALA A 43 16.33 -6.83 0.07
CA ALA A 43 15.40 -6.03 -0.72
C ALA A 43 13.99 -6.11 -0.12
N ILE A 44 13.11 -5.15 -0.43
CA ILE A 44 11.70 -5.21 -0.03
C ILE A 44 11.07 -6.52 -0.49
N ASP A 45 10.33 -7.17 0.42
CA ASP A 45 9.55 -8.36 0.10
C ASP A 45 8.19 -7.97 -0.49
N TYR A 46 7.99 -8.31 -1.77
CA TYR A 46 6.75 -8.11 -2.49
C TYR A 46 5.87 -9.36 -2.55
N GLY A 47 6.33 -10.51 -2.02
CA GLY A 47 5.79 -11.83 -2.32
C GLY A 47 4.31 -11.99 -1.97
N ALA A 48 3.84 -11.36 -0.90
CA ALA A 48 2.43 -11.42 -0.51
C ALA A 48 1.52 -10.72 -1.54
N ILE A 49 1.91 -9.53 -2.02
CA ILE A 49 1.12 -8.81 -3.02
C ILE A 49 1.31 -9.41 -4.41
N GLU A 50 2.52 -9.86 -4.77
CA GLU A 50 2.76 -10.61 -6.00
C GLU A 50 1.89 -11.87 -6.08
N ALA A 51 1.69 -12.59 -4.97
CA ALA A 51 0.79 -13.74 -4.93
C ALA A 51 -0.67 -13.32 -5.20
N VAL A 52 -1.15 -12.21 -4.63
CA VAL A 52 -2.51 -11.69 -4.89
C VAL A 52 -2.67 -11.33 -6.36
N LEU A 53 -1.73 -10.56 -6.92
CA LEU A 53 -1.73 -10.16 -8.32
C LEU A 53 -1.62 -11.36 -9.26
N GLY A 54 -0.78 -12.35 -8.92
CA GLY A 54 -0.59 -13.59 -9.68
C GLY A 54 -1.84 -14.48 -9.76
N HIS A 55 -2.78 -14.33 -8.81
CA HIS A 55 -4.10 -14.97 -8.89
C HIS A 55 -5.12 -14.17 -9.74
N GLY A 56 -4.66 -13.10 -10.41
CA GLY A 56 -5.48 -12.28 -11.30
C GLY A 56 -6.29 -11.20 -10.59
N PHE A 57 -6.06 -10.95 -9.30
CA PHE A 57 -6.67 -9.79 -8.63
C PHE A 57 -6.02 -8.49 -9.10
N ILE A 58 -6.81 -7.43 -9.14
CA ILE A 58 -6.40 -6.11 -9.64
C ILE A 58 -6.39 -5.14 -8.47
N ASP A 59 -5.24 -4.50 -8.23
CA ASP A 59 -5.12 -3.36 -7.32
C ASP A 59 -5.80 -2.14 -7.95
N VAL A 60 -6.95 -1.74 -7.40
CA VAL A 60 -7.77 -0.69 -8.03
C VAL A 60 -7.12 0.68 -7.96
N VAL A 61 -6.33 0.96 -6.91
CA VAL A 61 -5.63 2.24 -6.77
C VAL A 61 -4.50 2.32 -7.79
N ALA A 62 -3.70 1.26 -7.90
CA ALA A 62 -2.62 1.21 -8.89
C ALA A 62 -3.18 1.28 -10.32
N SER A 63 -4.29 0.57 -10.62
CA SER A 63 -4.87 0.52 -11.96
C SER A 63 -5.43 1.86 -12.48
N GLN A 64 -5.77 2.79 -11.58
CA GLN A 64 -6.32 4.10 -11.92
C GLN A 64 -5.32 5.23 -11.75
N ARG A 65 -4.12 4.93 -11.25
CA ARG A 65 -3.03 5.90 -11.09
C ARG A 65 -2.44 6.24 -12.45
N SER A 66 -2.29 7.54 -12.73
CA SER A 66 -1.54 7.99 -13.91
C SER A 66 -0.03 7.89 -13.64
N ALA A 67 0.77 7.64 -14.68
CA ALA A 67 2.23 7.51 -14.54
C ALA A 67 2.90 8.75 -13.91
N ASP A 68 2.32 9.94 -14.13
CA ASP A 68 2.82 11.21 -13.60
C ASP A 68 2.25 11.59 -12.22
N SER A 69 1.34 10.79 -11.67
CA SER A 69 0.77 11.06 -10.36
C SER A 69 1.84 10.89 -9.27
N PRO A 70 1.93 11.81 -8.30
CA PRO A 70 2.84 11.63 -7.17
C PRO A 70 2.46 10.37 -6.40
N TYR A 71 3.47 9.74 -5.81
CA TYR A 71 3.25 8.65 -4.87
C TYR A 71 2.50 9.16 -3.63
N VAL A 72 1.56 8.35 -3.14
CA VAL A 72 0.80 8.63 -1.91
C VAL A 72 0.76 7.34 -1.08
N GLY A 73 1.42 7.34 0.08
CA GLY A 73 1.31 6.24 1.04
C GLY A 73 0.04 6.32 1.88
N THR A 74 -0.26 5.20 2.55
CA THR A 74 -1.37 5.07 3.50
C THR A 74 -0.88 5.02 4.95
N PHE A 75 0.43 4.91 5.17
CA PHE A 75 1.03 4.82 6.49
C PHE A 75 2.49 5.32 6.47
N PRO A 76 3.01 5.94 7.54
CA PRO A 76 2.27 6.44 8.72
C PRO A 76 1.59 7.79 8.44
N THR A 77 0.61 8.13 9.26
CA THR A 77 0.07 9.50 9.35
C THR A 77 0.82 10.37 10.35
N GLN A 78 0.38 11.61 10.52
CA GLN A 78 0.85 12.51 11.59
C GLN A 78 0.38 12.08 12.99
N LEU A 79 -0.66 11.25 13.10
CA LEU A 79 -1.19 10.75 14.38
C LEU A 79 -0.48 9.45 14.82
N ILE A 80 0.86 9.48 14.83
CA ILE A 80 1.69 8.40 15.37
C ILE A 80 2.23 8.78 16.76
N ASP A 81 2.46 7.77 17.60
CA ASP A 81 3.17 7.97 18.87
C ASP A 81 4.64 8.35 18.64
N ASP A 82 5.39 8.64 19.70
CA ASP A 82 6.79 9.10 19.61
C ASP A 82 7.77 8.05 19.01
N LYS A 83 7.27 6.93 18.49
CA LYS A 83 8.08 5.89 17.86
C LYS A 83 8.31 6.22 16.39
N ASP A 84 9.46 5.80 15.89
CA ASP A 84 9.72 5.81 14.44
C ASP A 84 8.93 4.66 13.80
N HIS A 85 7.95 5.02 12.96
CA HIS A 85 7.13 4.09 12.19
C HIS A 85 7.68 3.84 10.77
N GLY A 86 8.83 4.44 10.47
CA GLY A 86 9.49 4.37 9.18
C GLY A 86 8.91 5.32 8.14
N PRO A 87 9.51 5.37 6.94
CA PRO A 87 9.04 6.23 5.87
C PRO A 87 7.65 5.88 5.34
N ASP A 88 7.13 6.82 4.55
CA ASP A 88 5.82 6.72 3.91
C ASP A 88 5.72 5.50 2.98
N ARG A 89 4.66 4.72 3.14
CA ARG A 89 4.41 3.48 2.40
C ARG A 89 2.92 3.20 2.25
N ARG A 90 2.57 2.38 1.26
CA ARG A 90 1.20 1.96 0.99
C ARG A 90 1.07 0.49 1.33
N ILE A 91 0.30 0.23 2.37
CA ILE A 91 0.05 -1.12 2.90
C ILE A 91 -1.45 -1.45 2.98
N ASP A 92 -2.31 -0.45 2.72
CA ASP A 92 -3.74 -0.61 2.61
C ASP A 92 -4.14 -0.70 1.13
N PHE A 93 -4.88 -1.76 0.81
CA PHE A 93 -5.24 -2.08 -0.57
C PHE A 93 -6.71 -2.38 -0.72
N ILE A 94 -7.22 -2.12 -1.93
CA ILE A 94 -8.49 -2.67 -2.41
C ILE A 94 -8.17 -3.45 -3.67
N PHE A 95 -8.53 -4.73 -3.67
CA PHE A 95 -8.38 -5.65 -4.79
C PHE A 95 -9.74 -6.10 -5.29
N VAL A 96 -9.92 -6.13 -6.61
CA VAL A 96 -11.09 -6.69 -7.28
C VAL A 96 -10.70 -7.88 -8.15
N SER A 97 -11.63 -8.80 -8.36
CA SER A 97 -11.48 -9.85 -9.36
C SER A 97 -11.65 -9.27 -10.78
N PRO A 98 -11.13 -9.92 -11.84
CA PRO A 98 -11.18 -9.40 -13.21
C PRO A 98 -12.58 -9.02 -13.68
N ASN A 99 -13.60 -9.81 -13.32
CA ASN A 99 -15.00 -9.57 -13.68
C ASN A 99 -15.62 -8.33 -13.01
N LEU A 100 -14.95 -7.70 -12.05
CA LEU A 100 -15.39 -6.46 -11.42
C LEU A 100 -14.58 -5.24 -11.87
N GLN A 101 -13.55 -5.42 -12.70
CA GLN A 101 -12.67 -4.32 -13.12
C GLN A 101 -13.45 -3.20 -13.81
N GLU A 102 -14.32 -3.54 -14.76
CA GLU A 102 -15.13 -2.57 -15.51
C GLU A 102 -16.22 -1.90 -14.66
N SER A 103 -16.54 -2.49 -13.51
CA SER A 103 -17.46 -1.90 -12.52
C SER A 103 -16.78 -0.86 -11.64
N VAL A 104 -15.44 -0.79 -11.57
CA VAL A 104 -14.74 0.20 -10.72
C VAL A 104 -14.82 1.57 -11.39
N LEU A 105 -15.63 2.47 -10.81
CA LEU A 105 -15.81 3.83 -11.31
C LEU A 105 -14.67 4.76 -10.88
N SER A 106 -14.20 4.61 -9.64
CA SER A 106 -13.09 5.39 -9.10
C SER A 106 -12.42 4.66 -7.94
N ALA A 107 -11.13 4.93 -7.72
CA ALA A 107 -10.35 4.49 -6.57
C ALA A 107 -9.30 5.53 -6.19
N GLY A 108 -8.94 5.61 -4.92
CA GLY A 108 -7.92 6.54 -4.46
C GLY A 108 -7.63 6.48 -2.96
N ILE A 109 -6.66 7.29 -2.55
CA ILE A 109 -6.21 7.43 -1.16
C ILE A 109 -6.61 8.82 -0.69
N LEU A 110 -7.36 8.91 0.41
CA LEU A 110 -7.89 10.17 0.92
C LEU A 110 -6.88 10.86 1.83
N ARG A 111 -5.70 11.23 1.33
CA ARG A 111 -4.65 11.87 2.15
C ARG A 111 -4.80 13.39 2.18
N HIS A 112 -5.30 13.92 3.29
CA HIS A 112 -5.36 15.36 3.56
C HIS A 112 -5.24 15.68 5.05
N ALA A 113 -5.16 16.97 5.39
CA ALA A 113 -4.90 17.43 6.76
C ALA A 113 -5.85 16.86 7.83
N THR A 114 -7.08 16.51 7.47
CA THR A 114 -8.02 15.88 8.40
C THR A 114 -7.70 14.41 8.62
N THR A 115 -7.54 13.63 7.55
CA THR A 115 -7.30 12.17 7.64
C THR A 115 -5.95 11.84 8.26
N GLU A 116 -4.97 12.74 8.14
CA GLU A 116 -3.68 12.66 8.83
C GLU A 116 -3.80 12.65 10.37
N LEU A 117 -4.96 13.04 10.91
CA LEU A 117 -5.19 13.21 12.35
C LEU A 117 -6.26 12.26 12.91
N LEU A 118 -6.78 11.32 12.13
CA LEU A 118 -7.89 10.44 12.54
C LEU A 118 -7.46 9.01 12.91
N SER A 119 -6.34 8.54 12.37
CA SER A 119 -5.75 7.21 12.57
C SER A 119 -4.29 7.27 12.13
N ASP A 120 -3.49 6.31 12.54
CA ASP A 120 -2.16 5.97 12.00
C ASP A 120 -2.17 5.51 10.52
N HIS A 121 -3.35 5.19 9.96
CA HIS A 121 -3.56 4.87 8.55
C HIS A 121 -4.46 5.90 7.83
N ILE A 122 -4.17 6.15 6.54
CA ILE A 122 -5.00 6.96 5.64
C ILE A 122 -6.04 6.07 4.95
N PRO A 123 -7.32 6.46 4.91
CA PRO A 123 -8.36 5.71 4.22
C PRO A 123 -8.11 5.53 2.72
N VAL A 124 -8.34 4.30 2.24
CA VAL A 124 -8.42 3.94 0.82
C VAL A 124 -9.89 3.77 0.42
N VAL A 125 -10.29 4.34 -0.71
CA VAL A 125 -11.67 4.33 -1.19
C VAL A 125 -11.77 3.77 -2.60
N ALA A 126 -12.87 3.08 -2.88
CA ALA A 126 -13.27 2.70 -4.23
C ALA A 126 -14.79 2.84 -4.39
N VAL A 127 -15.23 3.27 -5.57
CA VAL A 127 -16.65 3.33 -5.96
C VAL A 127 -16.87 2.27 -7.04
N ILE A 128 -17.82 1.37 -6.82
CA ILE A 128 -18.08 0.22 -7.69
C ILE A 128 -19.55 0.22 -8.11
N ASP A 129 -19.80 0.15 -9.42
CA ASP A 129 -21.12 0.00 -10.02
C ASP A 129 -21.51 -1.49 -10.11
N MET A 130 -22.37 -1.90 -9.19
CA MET A 130 -22.83 -3.29 -9.08
C MET A 130 -23.84 -3.69 -10.18
N ALA A 131 -24.33 -2.75 -10.99
CA ALA A 131 -25.26 -3.01 -12.08
C ALA A 131 -24.58 -3.40 -13.40
N LYS A 132 -23.26 -3.20 -13.53
CA LYS A 132 -22.46 -3.47 -14.74
C LYS A 132 -21.89 -4.89 -14.87
N LYS A 133 -22.43 -5.87 -14.13
CA LYS A 133 -21.91 -7.24 -14.13
C LYS A 133 -22.18 -8.01 -15.41
#